data_AF-A0A1V5ZVK0-F1
#
_entry.id   AF-A0A1V5ZVK0-F1
#
_cell.length_a   1.000
_cell.length_b   1.000
_cell.length_c   1.000
_cell.angle_alpha   90.00
_cell.angle_beta   90.00
_cell.angle_gamma   90.00
#
_symmetry.space_group_name_H-M   'P 1'
#
loop_
_entity.id
_entity.type
_entity.pdbx_description
1 polymer ?
#
loop_
_entity_poly.entity_id
_entity_poly.type
_entity_poly.pdbx_seq_one_letter_code
_entity_poly.pdbx_strand_id
1 'polypeptide(L)'
;MSRPRVVSGITNAVEVALCRASSLLIRNGSANCCAIPQQKKGMELVASRLKNAGLLKLIKWFVMRGSINYQVNLVFVKSGIFQPGESKHFAKGSAREAGAKSWSELGKELKIYSYRTAESYKDSWHQAAHWCKENLGIRDVEKLRGDHIRAFLESKITDGVKHSTFQREAAALSKFENALNMFAAQTGKEGGYNFREAIREVRQEAAQTLDRTVETRAYESPNSLISSILNDSYRTIASVQYEGGARINEVWKIETNDLKGMKLDPFSKEFKGYVEVTGKGGKEREIALSIDTYKQIENILQEKGNMEFDKDEYRNSLKEAAELSGQDYTGSHGLRWNFAVERMEELQGTGMTYEERLQEVSWEMGHERADITEHYLAR
;
A
#
# COMPACT_ATOMS: atom_id res chain seq x y z
N MET A 1 23.35 50.94 30.50
CA MET A 1 22.37 50.41 29.52
C MET A 1 22.14 48.93 29.79
N SER A 2 20.87 48.54 29.80
CA SER A 2 20.30 47.49 30.63
C SER A 2 20.34 46.11 29.96
N ARG A 3 20.70 45.08 30.73
CA ARG A 3 20.46 43.65 30.42
C ARG A 3 19.18 43.19 31.15
N PRO A 4 18.29 42.40 30.53
CA PRO A 4 17.05 41.97 31.17
C PRO A 4 17.28 40.84 32.19
N ARG A 5 16.58 40.93 33.32
CA ARG A 5 16.51 39.93 34.40
C ARG A 5 15.68 38.72 33.97
N VAL A 6 16.24 37.53 34.20
CA VAL A 6 15.58 36.23 34.11
C VAL A 6 14.54 36.08 35.24
N VAL A 7 13.31 35.71 34.89
CA VAL A 7 12.22 35.41 35.84
C VAL A 7 12.21 33.90 36.09
N SER A 8 12.94 33.44 37.11
CA SER A 8 13.00 32.02 37.53
C SER A 8 12.31 31.74 38.88
N GLY A 9 11.42 32.63 39.33
CA GLY A 9 10.89 32.61 40.71
C GLY A 9 9.48 32.02 40.91
N ILE A 10 8.71 31.74 39.85
CA ILE A 10 7.27 31.40 39.98
C ILE A 10 7.00 29.89 39.83
N THR A 11 7.83 29.16 39.09
CA THR A 11 7.68 27.72 38.87
C THR A 11 7.95 26.88 40.11
N ASN A 12 8.91 27.29 40.95
CA ASN A 12 9.34 26.50 42.11
C ASN A 12 8.32 26.52 43.29
N ALA A 13 7.51 27.57 43.42
CA ALA A 13 6.54 27.69 44.51
C ALA A 13 5.30 26.80 44.30
N VAL A 14 4.91 26.56 43.05
CA VAL A 14 3.75 25.73 42.69
C VAL A 14 4.09 24.24 42.78
N GLU A 15 5.30 23.85 42.39
CA GLU A 15 5.80 22.48 42.52
C GLU A 15 5.93 22.03 43.98
N VAL A 16 6.44 22.91 44.87
CA VAL A 16 6.56 22.63 46.30
C VAL A 16 5.19 22.56 47.00
N ALA A 17 4.20 23.34 46.55
CA ALA A 17 2.85 23.32 47.10
C ALA A 17 2.07 22.03 46.72
N LEU A 18 2.24 21.53 45.48
CA LEU A 18 1.60 20.31 45.00
C LEU A 18 2.23 19.03 45.59
N CYS A 19 3.55 19.03 45.83
CA CYS A 19 4.23 17.94 46.55
C CYS A 19 3.77 17.85 48.01
N ARG A 20 3.60 18.98 48.71
CA ARG A 20 3.11 18.98 50.11
C ARG A 20 1.65 18.53 50.22
N ALA A 21 0.78 18.92 49.29
CA ALA A 21 -0.62 18.48 49.27
C ALA A 21 -0.78 16.98 49.02
N SER A 22 0.05 16.38 48.15
CA SER A 22 0.00 14.94 47.87
C SER A 22 0.56 14.10 49.04
N SER A 23 1.57 14.61 49.76
CA SER A 23 2.15 13.92 50.92
C SER A 23 1.23 13.86 52.16
N LEU A 24 0.27 14.78 52.30
CA LEU A 24 -0.73 14.75 53.38
C LEU A 24 -1.86 13.75 53.13
N LEU A 25 -2.18 13.44 51.87
CA LEU A 25 -3.26 12.52 51.51
C LEU A 25 -2.89 11.04 51.68
N ILE A 26 -1.60 10.71 51.72
CA ILE A 26 -1.12 9.31 51.82
C ILE A 26 -0.94 8.86 53.28
N ARG A 27 -0.89 9.77 54.27
CA ARG A 27 -0.62 9.42 55.68
C ARG A 27 -1.82 9.18 56.59
N ASN A 28 -3.05 9.49 56.17
CA ASN A 28 -4.23 9.33 57.03
C ASN A 28 -5.23 8.31 56.46
N GLY A 29 -4.80 7.05 56.38
CA GLY A 29 -5.71 5.92 56.38
C GLY A 29 -6.12 5.59 57.81
N SER A 30 -7.19 6.22 58.33
CA SER A 30 -8.07 5.64 59.36
C SER A 30 -9.12 6.65 59.84
N ALA A 31 -10.38 6.21 59.86
CA ALA A 31 -11.44 6.59 60.79
C ALA A 31 -11.79 8.08 60.97
N ASN A 32 -12.90 8.51 60.36
CA ASN A 32 -14.14 8.89 61.07
C ASN A 32 -15.06 9.76 60.21
N CYS A 33 -16.30 9.30 60.05
CA CYS A 33 -17.43 10.04 59.53
C CYS A 33 -17.83 11.13 60.53
N CYS A 34 -17.56 12.42 60.22
CA CYS A 34 -18.35 13.62 60.60
C CYS A 34 -17.51 14.90 60.47
N ALA A 35 -17.38 15.46 59.26
CA ALA A 35 -16.91 16.85 59.07
C ALA A 35 -17.25 17.38 57.66
N ILE A 36 -18.53 17.38 57.29
CA ILE A 36 -19.03 17.82 55.97
C ILE A 36 -19.84 19.13 56.10
N PRO A 37 -19.29 20.25 56.63
CA PRO A 37 -19.74 21.53 56.06
C PRO A 37 -18.67 22.62 55.86
N GLN A 38 -17.45 22.52 56.40
CA GLN A 38 -16.45 23.60 56.28
C GLN A 38 -15.43 23.44 55.13
N GLN A 39 -15.27 22.24 54.56
CA GLN A 39 -14.43 22.03 53.36
C GLN A 39 -15.10 22.49 52.06
N LYS A 40 -16.44 22.53 52.00
CA LYS A 40 -17.18 23.00 50.80
C LYS A 40 -17.02 24.51 50.57
N LYS A 41 -16.99 25.33 51.63
CA LYS A 41 -16.82 26.80 51.52
C LYS A 41 -15.40 27.21 51.07
N GLY A 42 -14.37 26.44 51.41
CA GLY A 42 -13.00 26.67 50.94
C GLY A 42 -12.83 26.37 49.44
N MET A 43 -13.46 25.30 48.95
CA MET A 43 -13.45 24.95 47.52
C MET A 43 -14.28 25.91 46.66
N GLU A 44 -15.39 26.44 47.18
CA GLU A 44 -16.18 27.48 46.47
C GLU A 44 -15.46 28.82 46.38
N LEU A 45 -14.64 29.20 47.39
CA LEU A 45 -13.85 30.43 47.34
C LEU A 45 -12.65 30.33 46.38
N VAL A 46 -12.06 29.15 46.25
CA VAL A 46 -10.99 28.88 45.26
C VAL A 46 -11.60 28.81 43.85
N ALA A 47 -12.77 28.19 43.69
CA ALA A 47 -13.49 28.15 42.43
C ALA A 47 -14.01 29.54 41.99
N SER A 48 -14.38 30.43 42.92
CA SER A 48 -14.81 31.80 42.61
C SER A 48 -13.63 32.72 42.27
N ARG A 49 -12.47 32.53 42.92
CA ARG A 49 -11.22 33.24 42.55
C ARG A 49 -10.65 32.78 41.21
N LEU A 50 -10.86 31.52 40.82
CA LEU A 50 -10.47 30.99 39.51
C LEU A 50 -11.40 31.41 38.37
N LYS A 51 -12.62 31.90 38.66
CA LYS A 51 -13.55 32.43 37.64
C LYS A 51 -13.21 33.85 37.18
N ASN A 52 -12.48 34.63 37.97
CA ASN A 52 -12.15 36.05 37.69
C ASN A 52 -10.75 36.29 37.12
N ALA A 53 -9.97 35.24 36.86
CA ALA A 53 -8.81 35.33 35.98
C ALA A 53 -9.13 34.44 34.78
N GLY A 54 -9.12 34.99 33.57
CA GLY A 54 -9.40 34.30 32.30
C GLY A 54 -8.39 33.19 31.99
N LEU A 55 -8.37 32.16 32.82
CA LEU A 55 -7.41 31.05 32.85
C LEU A 55 -8.12 29.70 32.68
N LEU A 56 -9.40 29.68 32.28
CA LEU A 56 -10.06 28.48 31.77
C LEU A 56 -9.73 28.19 30.29
N LYS A 57 -8.91 29.04 29.66
CA LYS A 57 -8.31 28.78 28.34
C LYS A 57 -6.96 28.06 28.38
N LEU A 58 -6.42 27.75 29.57
CA LEU A 58 -5.16 27.01 29.67
C LEU A 58 -5.39 25.52 29.98
N ILE A 59 -4.96 24.70 29.02
CA ILE A 59 -4.65 23.26 29.14
C ILE A 59 -5.87 22.32 29.08
N LYS A 60 -6.62 22.39 27.97
CA LYS A 60 -7.27 21.19 27.42
C LYS A 60 -6.28 20.54 26.46
N TRP A 61 -5.23 19.91 27.00
CA TRP A 61 -4.31 19.09 26.19
C TRP A 61 -5.14 17.97 25.55
N PHE A 62 -5.42 18.11 24.26
CA PHE A 62 -6.32 17.26 23.48
C PHE A 62 -5.60 15.95 23.11
N VAL A 63 -5.28 15.14 24.11
CA VAL A 63 -4.71 13.79 23.92
C VAL A 63 -5.74 12.92 23.24
N MET A 64 -5.39 12.30 22.11
CA MET A 64 -6.28 11.33 21.48
C MET A 64 -6.45 10.12 22.41
N ARG A 65 -7.68 9.84 22.83
CA ARG A 65 -8.00 8.73 23.74
C ARG A 65 -8.56 7.53 22.97
N GLY A 66 -8.43 6.35 23.57
CA GLY A 66 -8.90 5.08 23.00
C GLY A 66 -7.76 4.16 22.58
N SER A 67 -8.11 2.96 22.09
CA SER A 67 -7.14 2.00 21.56
C SER A 67 -6.45 2.56 20.31
N ILE A 68 -5.25 2.06 19.99
CA ILE A 68 -4.55 2.42 18.75
C ILE A 68 -5.44 2.18 17.52
N ASN A 69 -6.18 1.07 17.50
CA ASN A 69 -7.13 0.76 16.42
C ASN A 69 -8.20 1.84 16.27
N TYR A 70 -8.76 2.33 17.38
CA TYR A 70 -9.73 3.42 17.32
C TYR A 70 -9.10 4.71 16.79
N GLN A 71 -7.91 5.06 17.29
CA GLN A 71 -7.20 6.28 16.91
C GLN A 71 -6.83 6.30 15.42
N VAL A 72 -6.25 5.22 14.90
CA VAL A 72 -5.91 5.07 13.48
C VAL A 72 -7.17 5.13 12.61
N ASN A 73 -8.24 4.45 13.00
CA ASN A 73 -9.52 4.53 12.28
C ASN A 73 -10.13 5.93 12.31
N LEU A 74 -10.04 6.63 13.44
CA LEU A 74 -10.53 7.99 13.57
C LEU A 74 -9.78 8.92 12.61
N VAL A 75 -8.45 8.85 12.56
CA VAL A 75 -7.63 9.61 11.60
C VAL A 75 -8.01 9.24 10.17
N PHE A 76 -8.12 7.95 9.85
CA PHE A 76 -8.46 7.48 8.50
C PHE A 76 -9.81 8.03 8.02
N VAL A 77 -10.85 7.94 8.85
CA VAL A 77 -12.21 8.39 8.49
C VAL A 77 -12.29 9.92 8.47
N LYS A 78 -11.84 10.57 9.55
CA LYS A 78 -12.00 12.02 9.69
C LYS A 78 -11.08 12.79 8.76
N SER A 79 -9.87 12.31 8.45
CA SER A 79 -9.00 13.01 7.50
C SER A 79 -9.62 13.19 6.10
N GLY A 80 -10.54 12.32 5.68
CA GLY A 80 -11.02 12.29 4.29
C GLY A 80 -9.96 11.82 3.29
N ILE A 81 -8.91 11.13 3.76
CA ILE A 81 -7.83 10.58 2.92
C ILE A 81 -8.32 9.47 1.98
N PHE A 82 -9.45 8.82 2.31
CA PHE A 82 -10.01 7.75 1.50
C PHE A 82 -11.19 8.26 0.67
N GLN A 83 -11.04 8.23 -0.65
CA GLN A 83 -12.02 8.67 -1.64
C GLN A 83 -12.30 7.54 -2.64
N PRO A 84 -13.00 6.48 -2.21
CA PRO A 84 -13.43 5.43 -3.13
C PRO A 84 -14.39 5.99 -4.18
N GLY A 85 -14.34 5.45 -5.39
CA GLY A 85 -15.19 5.89 -6.51
C GLY A 85 -14.61 7.05 -7.34
N GLU A 86 -13.62 7.78 -6.82
CA GLU A 86 -12.90 8.78 -7.60
C GLU A 86 -11.79 8.14 -8.46
N SER A 87 -11.57 8.70 -9.66
CA SER A 87 -10.52 8.20 -10.56
C SER A 87 -9.13 8.66 -10.11
N LYS A 88 -8.32 7.70 -9.65
CA LYS A 88 -6.88 7.91 -9.38
C LYS A 88 -6.14 8.46 -10.60
N HIS A 89 -6.54 8.06 -11.81
CA HIS A 89 -5.91 8.52 -13.04
C HIS A 89 -6.15 10.01 -13.25
N PHE A 90 -7.41 10.44 -13.08
CA PHE A 90 -7.79 11.85 -13.16
C PHE A 90 -7.05 12.69 -12.12
N ALA A 91 -7.06 12.26 -10.85
CA ALA A 91 -6.33 12.95 -9.79
C ALA A 91 -4.82 13.06 -10.06
N LYS A 92 -4.22 12.04 -10.69
CA LYS A 92 -2.81 12.08 -11.12
C LYS A 92 -2.60 13.11 -12.24
N GLY A 93 -3.54 13.24 -13.18
CA GLY A 93 -3.54 14.27 -14.22
C GLY A 93 -3.55 15.67 -13.62
N SER A 94 -4.53 15.95 -12.76
CA SER A 94 -4.66 17.26 -12.10
C SER A 94 -3.43 17.61 -11.24
N ALA A 95 -2.85 16.64 -10.52
CA ALA A 95 -1.64 16.88 -9.74
C ALA A 95 -0.41 17.21 -10.63
N ARG A 96 -0.32 16.59 -11.82
CA ARG A 96 0.74 16.90 -12.80
C ARG A 96 0.55 18.28 -13.41
N GLU A 97 -0.69 18.65 -13.73
CA GLU A 97 -1.04 20.00 -14.21
C GLU A 97 -0.72 21.07 -13.16
N ALA A 98 -0.92 20.76 -11.88
CA ALA A 98 -0.51 21.60 -10.75
C ALA A 98 1.02 21.64 -10.50
N GLY A 99 1.82 20.92 -11.30
CA GLY A 99 3.28 20.99 -11.29
C GLY A 99 4.00 19.86 -10.57
N ALA A 100 3.33 18.80 -10.11
CA ALA A 100 4.00 17.64 -9.52
C ALA A 100 4.77 16.83 -10.58
N LYS A 101 6.10 16.80 -10.47
CA LYS A 101 6.99 16.14 -11.44
C LYS A 101 7.46 14.78 -10.97
N SER A 102 7.62 14.60 -9.67
CA SER A 102 8.13 13.38 -9.05
C SER A 102 7.02 12.53 -8.41
N TRP A 103 7.31 11.23 -8.23
CA TRP A 103 6.43 10.33 -7.47
C TRP A 103 6.26 10.75 -6.01
N SER A 104 7.26 11.41 -5.43
CA SER A 104 7.20 11.94 -4.06
C SER A 104 6.17 13.08 -3.96
N GLU A 105 6.20 14.01 -4.91
CA GLU A 105 5.25 15.13 -5.00
C GLU A 105 3.84 14.64 -5.31
N LEU A 106 3.68 13.73 -6.28
CA LEU A 106 2.39 13.07 -6.52
C LEU A 106 1.89 12.35 -5.26
N GLY A 107 2.80 11.75 -4.50
CA GLY A 107 2.50 11.12 -3.22
C GLY A 107 2.03 12.09 -2.14
N LYS A 108 2.28 13.40 -2.25
CA LYS A 108 1.73 14.42 -1.33
C LYS A 108 0.30 14.77 -1.71
N GLU A 109 0.06 15.02 -2.99
CA GLU A 109 -1.24 15.46 -3.49
C GLU A 109 -2.31 14.36 -3.55
N LEU A 110 -1.91 13.14 -3.90
CA LEU A 110 -2.87 12.06 -4.11
C LEU A 110 -3.50 11.59 -2.79
N LYS A 111 -4.73 11.11 -2.86
CA LYS A 111 -5.42 10.42 -1.76
C LYS A 111 -5.41 8.90 -1.99
N ILE A 112 -6.21 8.16 -1.22
CA ILE A 112 -6.38 6.72 -1.38
C ILE A 112 -7.71 6.46 -2.09
N TYR A 113 -7.67 5.75 -3.22
CA TYR A 113 -8.84 5.57 -4.10
C TYR A 113 -9.36 4.12 -4.20
N SER A 114 -8.63 3.16 -3.64
CA SER A 114 -8.93 1.73 -3.74
C SER A 114 -9.05 1.11 -2.36
N TYR A 115 -10.09 0.28 -2.16
CA TYR A 115 -10.31 -0.46 -0.92
C TYR A 115 -9.11 -1.32 -0.51
N ARG A 116 -8.54 -2.11 -1.45
CA ARG A 116 -7.36 -2.94 -1.15
C ARG A 116 -6.13 -2.10 -0.75
N THR A 117 -5.96 -0.92 -1.35
CA THR A 117 -4.86 -0.02 -0.94
C THR A 117 -5.14 0.59 0.43
N ALA A 118 -6.38 0.98 0.70
CA ALA A 118 -6.79 1.50 1.99
C ALA A 118 -6.57 0.49 3.13
N GLU A 119 -7.00 -0.75 2.93
CA GLU A 119 -6.79 -1.85 3.86
C GLU A 119 -5.30 -2.05 4.14
N SER A 120 -4.49 -2.30 3.11
CA SER A 120 -3.05 -2.53 3.26
C SER A 120 -2.32 -1.36 3.91
N TYR A 121 -2.70 -0.11 3.61
CA TYR A 121 -2.08 1.06 4.22
C TYR A 121 -2.50 1.21 5.68
N LYS A 122 -3.80 1.06 5.99
CA LYS A 122 -4.28 1.07 7.37
C LYS A 122 -3.61 -0.01 8.22
N ASP A 123 -3.40 -1.21 7.70
CA ASP A 123 -2.70 -2.27 8.42
C ASP A 123 -1.27 -1.86 8.78
N SER A 124 -0.57 -1.23 7.84
CA SER A 124 0.77 -0.68 8.09
C SER A 124 0.74 0.43 9.16
N TRP A 125 -0.30 1.27 9.16
CA TRP A 125 -0.47 2.32 10.17
C TRP A 125 -0.72 1.73 11.57
N HIS A 126 -1.55 0.69 11.65
CA HIS A 126 -1.78 -0.04 12.90
C HIS A 126 -0.48 -0.67 13.41
N GLN A 127 0.26 -1.37 12.55
CA GLN A 127 1.52 -2.01 12.93
C GLN A 127 2.51 -0.99 13.49
N ALA A 128 2.74 0.13 12.79
CA ALA A 128 3.65 1.17 13.25
C ALA A 128 3.21 1.79 14.58
N ALA A 129 1.92 2.08 14.74
CA ALA A 129 1.40 2.69 15.96
C ALA A 129 1.41 1.73 17.16
N HIS A 130 1.12 0.44 16.96
CA HIS A 130 1.27 -0.58 18.02
C HIS A 130 2.73 -0.76 18.41
N TRP A 131 3.62 -0.86 17.42
CA TRP A 131 5.06 -0.96 17.69
C TRP A 131 5.58 0.26 18.48
N CYS A 132 5.18 1.48 18.10
CA CYS A 132 5.56 2.69 18.84
C CYS A 132 5.00 2.72 20.26
N LYS A 133 3.79 2.18 20.47
CA LYS A 133 3.20 2.05 21.81
C LYS A 133 3.99 1.07 22.67
N GLU A 134 4.37 -0.07 22.12
CA GLU A 134 5.03 -1.17 22.83
C GLU A 134 6.49 -0.86 23.14
N ASN A 135 7.22 -0.33 22.16
CA ASN A 135 8.67 -0.11 22.27
C ASN A 135 9.04 1.29 22.77
N LEU A 136 8.24 2.31 22.45
CA LEU A 136 8.54 3.71 22.76
C LEU A 136 7.54 4.34 23.75
N GLY A 137 6.51 3.60 24.18
CA GLY A 137 5.47 4.09 25.10
C GLY A 137 4.53 5.14 24.49
N ILE A 138 4.54 5.34 23.17
CA ILE A 138 3.73 6.35 22.49
C ILE A 138 2.30 5.83 22.28
N ARG A 139 1.38 6.27 23.15
CA ARG A 139 -0.03 5.82 23.16
C ARG A 139 -0.99 6.69 22.35
N ASP A 140 -0.52 7.82 21.85
CA ASP A 140 -1.30 8.82 21.12
C ASP A 140 -0.70 8.98 19.72
N VAL A 141 -1.46 8.61 18.68
CA VAL A 141 -0.97 8.65 17.29
C VAL A 141 -0.65 10.05 16.81
N GLU A 142 -1.24 11.09 17.41
CA GLU A 142 -0.94 12.49 17.11
C GLU A 142 0.41 12.94 17.69
N LYS A 143 1.04 12.10 18.53
CA LYS A 143 2.40 12.33 19.05
C LYS A 143 3.47 11.61 18.24
N LEU A 144 3.10 10.93 17.16
CA LEU A 144 4.07 10.30 16.28
C LEU A 144 4.93 11.38 15.60
N ARG A 145 6.24 11.11 15.54
CA ARG A 145 7.27 11.99 14.97
C ARG A 145 8.11 11.19 14.00
N GLY A 146 8.87 11.87 13.15
CA GLY A 146 9.79 11.26 12.19
C GLY A 146 10.69 10.21 12.85
N ASP A 147 11.26 10.49 14.01
CA ASP A 147 12.15 9.56 14.73
C ASP A 147 11.43 8.29 15.21
N HIS A 148 10.15 8.36 15.57
CA HIS A 148 9.38 7.17 15.96
C HIS A 148 9.11 6.28 14.73
N ILE A 149 8.80 6.90 13.59
CA ILE A 149 8.58 6.21 12.33
C ILE A 149 9.89 5.62 11.80
N ARG A 150 11.01 6.33 11.97
CA ARG A 150 12.36 5.85 11.68
C ARG A 150 12.64 4.57 12.44
N ALA A 151 12.50 4.60 13.77
CA ALA A 151 12.79 3.46 14.63
C ALA A 151 11.94 2.22 14.28
N PHE A 152 10.66 2.42 13.92
CA PHE A 152 9.82 1.33 13.41
C PHE A 152 10.34 0.75 12.09
N LEU A 153 10.73 1.59 11.13
CA LEU A 153 11.24 1.12 9.85
C LEU A 153 12.63 0.45 9.99
N GLU A 154 13.48 0.93 10.88
CA GLU A 154 14.76 0.30 11.23
C GLU A 154 14.54 -1.09 11.88
N SER A 155 13.48 -1.25 12.69
CA SER A 155 13.13 -2.57 13.21
C SER A 155 12.76 -3.53 12.09
N LYS A 156 12.07 -3.06 11.04
CA LYS A 156 11.73 -3.89 9.87
C LYS A 156 12.96 -4.29 9.05
N ILE A 157 13.97 -3.43 8.98
CA ILE A 157 15.28 -3.79 8.40
C ILE A 157 15.92 -4.89 9.24
N THR A 158 15.91 -4.73 10.56
CA THR A 158 16.48 -5.71 11.52
C THR A 158 15.77 -7.06 11.43
N ASP A 159 14.45 -7.05 11.24
CA ASP A 159 13.62 -8.25 11.03
C ASP A 159 13.91 -8.95 9.69
N GLY A 160 14.70 -8.34 8.79
CA GLY A 160 15.09 -8.93 7.52
C GLY A 160 13.95 -9.06 6.51
N VAL A 161 12.95 -8.18 6.55
CA VAL A 161 11.82 -8.23 5.59
C VAL A 161 12.31 -8.02 4.15
N LYS A 162 11.65 -8.64 3.16
CA LYS A 162 11.94 -8.37 1.72
C LYS A 162 11.84 -6.86 1.44
N HIS A 163 12.76 -6.34 0.62
CA HIS A 163 12.83 -4.90 0.31
C HIS A 163 11.51 -4.34 -0.26
N SER A 164 10.78 -5.13 -1.06
CA SER A 164 9.47 -4.74 -1.62
C SER A 164 8.41 -4.52 -0.54
N THR A 165 8.40 -5.35 0.51
CA THR A 165 7.52 -5.21 1.68
C THR A 165 7.86 -3.92 2.44
N PHE A 166 9.15 -3.68 2.69
CA PHE A 166 9.62 -2.45 3.32
C PHE A 166 9.18 -1.20 2.54
N GLN A 167 9.35 -1.18 1.21
CA GLN A 167 8.95 -0.04 0.37
C GLN A 167 7.44 0.24 0.45
N ARG A 168 6.61 -0.81 0.54
CA ARG A 168 5.16 -0.67 0.74
C ARG A 168 4.85 -0.04 2.09
N GLU A 169 5.47 -0.52 3.18
CA GLU A 169 5.27 0.04 4.52
C GLU A 169 5.70 1.52 4.58
N ALA A 170 6.88 1.84 4.05
CA ALA A 170 7.37 3.23 3.96
C ALA A 170 6.42 4.14 3.16
N ALA A 171 5.85 3.64 2.06
CA ALA A 171 4.84 4.38 1.28
C ALA A 171 3.53 4.56 2.05
N ALA A 172 3.09 3.54 2.80
CA ALA A 172 1.92 3.62 3.65
C ALA A 172 2.12 4.67 4.76
N LEU A 173 3.27 4.71 5.43
CA LEU A 173 3.56 5.70 6.48
C LEU A 173 3.67 7.12 5.93
N SER A 174 4.17 7.29 4.70
CA SER A 174 4.10 8.57 4.00
C SER A 174 2.65 9.02 3.75
N LYS A 175 1.72 8.08 3.55
CA LYS A 175 0.28 8.39 3.50
C LYS A 175 -0.33 8.60 4.88
N PHE A 176 0.21 7.99 5.93
CA PHE A 176 -0.24 8.25 7.29
C PHE A 176 0.04 9.70 7.68
N GLU A 177 1.24 10.20 7.33
CA GLU A 177 1.59 11.63 7.45
C GLU A 177 0.55 12.53 6.78
N ASN A 178 0.19 12.25 5.52
CA ASN A 178 -0.86 13.00 4.82
C ASN A 178 -2.19 12.97 5.58
N ALA A 179 -2.60 11.79 6.05
CA ALA A 179 -3.86 11.63 6.77
C ALA A 179 -3.86 12.41 8.10
N LEU A 180 -2.75 12.39 8.85
CA LEU A 180 -2.60 13.16 10.08
C LEU A 180 -2.62 14.66 9.83
N ASN A 181 -1.94 15.15 8.78
CA ASN A 181 -1.97 16.55 8.37
C ASN A 181 -3.39 17.00 7.98
N MET A 182 -4.10 16.19 7.18
CA MET A 182 -5.50 16.46 6.81
C MET A 182 -6.43 16.44 8.03
N PHE A 183 -6.22 15.50 8.96
CA PHE A 183 -6.96 15.41 10.21
C PHE A 183 -6.75 16.63 11.12
N ALA A 184 -5.51 17.09 11.27
CA ALA A 184 -5.19 18.29 12.05
C ALA A 184 -5.85 19.55 11.47
N ALA A 185 -5.78 19.72 10.14
CA ALA A 185 -6.42 20.83 9.44
C ALA A 185 -7.94 20.85 9.66
N GLN A 186 -8.61 19.69 9.61
CA GLN A 186 -10.06 19.62 9.84
C GLN A 186 -10.47 19.82 11.30
N THR A 187 -9.59 19.48 12.25
CA THR A 187 -9.88 19.59 13.69
C THR A 187 -9.41 20.91 14.30
N GLY A 188 -8.86 21.82 13.48
CA GLY A 188 -8.36 23.12 13.92
C GLY A 188 -7.13 23.01 14.83
N LYS A 189 -6.36 21.92 14.72
CA LYS A 189 -5.13 21.73 15.49
C LYS A 189 -3.95 22.36 14.75
N GLU A 190 -3.14 23.10 15.49
CA GLU A 190 -1.91 23.70 14.97
C GLU A 190 -0.76 22.68 15.01
N GLY A 191 -0.06 22.51 13.88
CA GLY A 191 1.10 21.63 13.75
C GLY A 191 1.10 20.81 12.46
N GLY A 192 2.27 20.67 11.85
CA GLY A 192 2.48 19.81 10.68
C GLY A 192 3.26 18.55 11.07
N TYR A 193 2.80 17.40 10.60
CA TYR A 193 3.49 16.13 10.69
C TYR A 193 4.50 16.00 9.54
N ASN A 194 5.72 15.58 9.86
CA ASN A 194 6.79 15.34 8.89
C ASN A 194 7.52 14.03 9.23
N PHE A 195 7.19 12.98 8.51
CA PHE A 195 7.80 11.66 8.51
C PHE A 195 8.68 11.44 7.27
N ARG A 196 8.41 12.14 6.16
CA ARG A 196 9.05 11.91 4.86
C ARG A 196 10.58 12.00 4.88
N GLU A 197 11.14 12.92 5.66
CA GLU A 197 12.59 13.05 5.78
C GLU A 197 13.20 11.80 6.43
N ALA A 198 12.66 11.39 7.58
CA ALA A 198 13.04 10.16 8.25
C ALA A 198 12.85 8.92 7.36
N ILE A 199 11.71 8.80 6.68
CA ILE A 199 11.42 7.69 5.76
C ILE A 199 12.43 7.65 4.61
N ARG A 200 12.84 8.81 4.07
CA ARG A 200 13.81 8.90 2.97
C ARG A 200 15.18 8.36 3.39
N GLU A 201 15.61 8.67 4.61
CA GLU A 201 16.90 8.19 5.13
C GLU A 201 16.90 6.68 5.34
N VAL A 202 15.89 6.13 6.01
CA VAL A 202 15.82 4.66 6.25
C VAL A 202 15.67 3.89 4.94
N ARG A 203 15.08 4.48 3.90
CA ARG A 203 15.04 3.87 2.55
C ARG A 203 16.43 3.66 1.94
N GLN A 204 17.40 4.51 2.24
CA GLN A 204 18.76 4.37 1.72
C GLN A 204 19.46 3.17 2.37
N GLU A 205 19.31 3.02 3.68
CA GLU A 205 19.80 1.87 4.43
C GLU A 205 19.13 0.56 3.97
N ALA A 206 17.79 0.55 3.90
CA ALA A 206 17.03 -0.59 3.42
C ALA A 206 17.46 -1.05 2.02
N ALA A 207 17.81 -0.12 1.13
CA ALA A 207 18.22 -0.42 -0.23
C ALA A 207 19.60 -1.13 -0.31
N GLN A 208 20.43 -1.01 0.72
CA GLN A 208 21.74 -1.63 0.84
C GLN A 208 21.69 -2.95 1.63
N THR A 209 20.80 -3.02 2.63
CA THR A 209 20.77 -4.14 3.58
C THR A 209 19.74 -5.21 3.22
N LEU A 210 18.57 -4.83 2.72
CA LEU A 210 17.48 -5.79 2.51
C LEU A 210 17.61 -6.53 1.18
N ASP A 211 17.13 -7.77 1.20
CA ASP A 211 17.09 -8.61 0.01
C ASP A 211 16.17 -8.01 -1.07
N ARG A 212 16.77 -7.81 -2.25
CA ARG A 212 16.17 -7.26 -3.47
C ARG A 212 16.11 -8.28 -4.60
N THR A 213 16.51 -9.53 -4.33
CA THR A 213 16.43 -10.61 -5.30
C THR A 213 14.97 -10.80 -5.73
N VAL A 214 14.81 -10.97 -7.02
CA VAL A 214 13.53 -11.32 -7.62
C VAL A 214 13.71 -12.73 -8.14
N GLU A 215 13.12 -13.69 -7.44
CA GLU A 215 13.10 -15.08 -7.88
C GLU A 215 12.23 -15.20 -9.13
N THR A 216 12.67 -16.03 -10.07
CA THR A 216 11.85 -16.37 -11.23
C THR A 216 10.52 -16.98 -10.79
N ARG A 217 9.46 -16.62 -11.50
CA ARG A 217 8.14 -17.25 -11.34
C ARG A 217 7.73 -18.04 -12.57
N ALA A 218 8.59 -18.13 -13.58
CA ALA A 218 8.33 -18.96 -14.73
C ALA A 218 8.21 -20.42 -14.28
N TYR A 219 7.22 -21.13 -14.81
CA TYR A 219 7.15 -22.58 -14.64
C TYR A 219 8.26 -23.24 -15.45
N GLU A 220 8.84 -24.32 -14.94
CA GLU A 220 9.91 -25.05 -15.64
C GLU A 220 9.39 -25.69 -16.94
N SER A 221 8.18 -26.25 -16.90
CA SER A 221 7.52 -26.90 -18.03
C SER A 221 6.08 -26.38 -18.18
N PRO A 222 5.87 -25.17 -18.77
CA PRO A 222 4.54 -24.55 -18.88
C PRO A 222 3.56 -25.41 -19.68
N ASN A 223 4.03 -26.08 -20.74
CA ASN A 223 3.17 -26.99 -21.53
C ASN A 223 2.70 -28.20 -20.72
N SER A 224 3.58 -28.78 -19.90
CA SER A 224 3.18 -29.90 -19.00
C SER A 224 2.17 -29.42 -17.97
N LEU A 225 2.39 -28.24 -17.36
CA LEU A 225 1.43 -27.61 -16.46
C LEU A 225 0.05 -27.49 -17.10
N ILE A 226 -0.02 -26.85 -18.26
CA ILE A 226 -1.29 -26.58 -18.95
C ILE A 226 -1.97 -27.90 -19.29
N SER A 227 -1.21 -28.90 -19.77
CA SER A 227 -1.76 -30.21 -20.12
C SER A 227 -2.37 -30.96 -18.93
N SER A 228 -1.87 -30.70 -17.71
CA SER A 228 -2.33 -31.30 -16.45
C SER A 228 -3.56 -30.62 -15.85
N ILE A 229 -4.02 -29.50 -16.39
CA ILE A 229 -5.25 -28.82 -15.95
C ILE A 229 -6.47 -29.63 -16.38
N LEU A 230 -7.23 -30.19 -15.44
CA LEU A 230 -8.36 -31.08 -15.74
C LEU A 230 -9.55 -30.37 -16.40
N ASN A 231 -9.79 -29.11 -16.06
CA ASN A 231 -10.89 -28.34 -16.63
C ASN A 231 -10.47 -27.69 -17.96
N ASP A 232 -11.16 -28.00 -19.05
CA ASP A 232 -10.81 -27.51 -20.39
C ASP A 232 -10.91 -25.99 -20.52
N SER A 233 -11.90 -25.34 -19.89
CA SER A 233 -11.96 -23.87 -19.88
C SER A 233 -10.75 -23.27 -19.17
N TYR A 234 -10.34 -23.83 -18.03
CA TYR A 234 -9.15 -23.39 -17.29
C TYR A 234 -7.86 -23.66 -18.05
N ARG A 235 -7.80 -24.75 -18.82
CA ARG A 235 -6.70 -25.04 -19.74
C ARG A 235 -6.58 -23.95 -20.80
N THR A 236 -7.69 -23.58 -21.46
CA THR A 236 -7.73 -22.48 -22.42
C THR A 236 -7.28 -21.16 -21.79
N ILE A 237 -7.78 -20.82 -20.60
CA ILE A 237 -7.39 -19.59 -19.88
C ILE A 237 -5.88 -19.57 -19.61
N ALA A 238 -5.31 -20.71 -19.19
CA ALA A 238 -3.87 -20.84 -18.96
C ALA A 238 -3.08 -20.66 -20.27
N SER A 239 -3.52 -21.27 -21.37
CA SER A 239 -2.91 -21.07 -22.70
C SER A 239 -2.92 -19.60 -23.12
N VAL A 240 -4.03 -18.87 -22.92
CA VAL A 240 -4.10 -17.43 -23.24
C VAL A 240 -3.09 -16.62 -22.43
N GLN A 241 -2.91 -16.94 -21.15
CA GLN A 241 -1.92 -16.25 -20.31
C GLN A 241 -0.48 -16.58 -20.71
N TYR A 242 -0.22 -17.82 -21.12
CA TYR A 242 1.09 -18.31 -21.54
C TYR A 242 1.49 -17.77 -22.90
N GLU A 243 0.61 -17.83 -23.89
CA GLU A 243 0.90 -17.44 -25.27
C GLU A 243 0.82 -15.92 -25.48
N GLY A 244 -0.14 -15.25 -24.85
CA GLY A 244 -0.39 -13.81 -25.04
C GLY A 244 0.16 -12.93 -23.93
N GLY A 245 0.83 -13.52 -22.94
CA GLY A 245 1.30 -12.83 -21.75
C GLY A 245 0.18 -12.14 -20.98
N ALA A 246 -1.07 -12.55 -21.11
CA ALA A 246 -2.22 -11.80 -20.58
C ALA A 246 -2.32 -11.88 -19.05
N ARG A 247 -2.83 -10.82 -18.42
CA ARG A 247 -3.21 -10.88 -17.00
C ARG A 247 -4.49 -11.68 -16.83
N ILE A 248 -4.65 -12.38 -15.71
CA ILE A 248 -5.90 -13.11 -15.38
C ILE A 248 -7.18 -12.24 -15.54
N ASN A 249 -7.11 -10.96 -15.17
CA ASN A 249 -8.25 -10.03 -15.31
C ASN A 249 -8.43 -9.49 -16.73
N GLU A 250 -7.41 -9.56 -17.58
CA GLU A 250 -7.54 -9.27 -19.01
C GLU A 250 -8.30 -10.43 -19.67
N VAL A 251 -7.90 -11.67 -19.40
CA VAL A 251 -8.57 -12.88 -19.94
C VAL A 251 -10.03 -12.97 -19.49
N TRP A 252 -10.31 -12.72 -18.21
CA TRP A 252 -11.66 -12.78 -17.64
C TRP A 252 -12.67 -11.82 -18.31
N LYS A 253 -12.18 -10.76 -18.97
CA LYS A 253 -13.03 -9.73 -19.60
C LYS A 253 -13.23 -9.92 -21.10
N ILE A 254 -12.62 -10.94 -21.70
CA ILE A 254 -12.72 -11.17 -23.14
C ILE A 254 -14.18 -11.48 -23.50
N GLU A 255 -14.68 -10.77 -24.50
CA GLU A 255 -16.00 -10.92 -25.11
C GLU A 255 -15.88 -11.17 -26.62
N THR A 256 -16.99 -11.51 -27.28
CA THR A 256 -17.02 -11.80 -28.73
C THR A 256 -16.47 -10.68 -29.60
N ASN A 257 -16.67 -9.41 -29.22
CA ASN A 257 -16.19 -8.26 -29.98
C ASN A 257 -14.66 -8.04 -29.89
N ASP A 258 -14.01 -8.72 -28.95
CA ASP A 258 -12.57 -8.64 -28.75
C ASP A 258 -11.81 -9.58 -29.72
N LEU A 259 -12.52 -10.51 -30.35
CA LEU A 259 -11.97 -11.41 -31.37
C LEU A 259 -11.63 -10.63 -32.66
N LYS A 260 -10.35 -10.48 -32.99
CA LYS A 260 -9.87 -9.71 -34.15
C LYS A 260 -9.52 -10.58 -35.36
N GLY A 261 -9.84 -11.88 -35.30
CA GLY A 261 -9.55 -12.83 -36.37
C GLY A 261 -8.10 -13.30 -36.39
N MET A 262 -7.77 -14.03 -37.44
CA MET A 262 -6.44 -14.62 -37.62
C MET A 262 -5.67 -13.85 -38.69
N LYS A 263 -4.40 -13.54 -38.42
CA LYS A 263 -3.50 -12.85 -39.35
C LYS A 263 -2.06 -13.35 -39.19
N LEU A 264 -1.22 -13.03 -40.16
CA LEU A 264 0.20 -13.36 -40.12
C LEU A 264 0.89 -12.51 -39.05
N ASP A 265 1.57 -13.15 -38.11
CA ASP A 265 2.31 -12.46 -37.06
C ASP A 265 3.57 -11.78 -37.62
N PRO A 266 3.81 -10.51 -37.28
CA PRO A 266 4.89 -9.72 -37.88
C PRO A 266 6.28 -10.24 -37.52
N PHE A 267 6.44 -11.00 -36.44
CA PHE A 267 7.74 -11.45 -35.95
C PHE A 267 8.00 -12.92 -36.26
N SER A 268 7.14 -13.83 -35.78
CA SER A 268 7.26 -15.28 -36.03
C SER A 268 7.02 -15.66 -37.50
N LYS A 269 6.29 -14.83 -38.26
CA LYS A 269 5.79 -15.16 -39.61
C LYS A 269 4.85 -16.38 -39.63
N GLU A 270 4.26 -16.72 -38.50
CA GLU A 270 3.23 -17.74 -38.38
C GLU A 270 1.83 -17.12 -38.39
N PHE A 271 0.82 -17.89 -38.79
CA PHE A 271 -0.56 -17.43 -38.73
C PHE A 271 -1.08 -17.60 -37.30
N LYS A 272 -1.49 -16.49 -36.67
CA LYS A 272 -1.94 -16.44 -35.27
C LYS A 272 -3.32 -15.81 -35.15
N GLY A 273 -4.06 -16.19 -34.12
CA GLY A 273 -5.32 -15.54 -33.73
C GLY A 273 -5.03 -14.31 -32.86
N TYR A 274 -5.76 -13.22 -33.08
CA TYR A 274 -5.56 -11.98 -32.32
C TYR A 274 -6.79 -11.64 -31.50
N VAL A 275 -6.57 -11.34 -30.22
CA VAL A 275 -7.62 -10.94 -29.28
C VAL A 275 -7.24 -9.61 -28.67
N GLU A 276 -8.17 -8.67 -28.63
CA GLU A 276 -8.00 -7.40 -27.91
C GLU A 276 -8.25 -7.59 -26.42
N VAL A 277 -7.41 -7.00 -25.59
CA VAL A 277 -7.54 -7.07 -24.13
C VAL A 277 -7.42 -5.70 -23.50
N THR A 278 -8.31 -5.44 -22.54
CA THR A 278 -8.30 -4.19 -21.77
C THR A 278 -7.56 -4.35 -20.45
N GLY A 279 -6.34 -3.81 -20.42
CA GLY A 279 -5.44 -3.84 -19.27
C GLY A 279 -5.73 -2.78 -18.20
N LYS A 280 -4.79 -2.68 -17.26
CA LYS A 280 -4.89 -1.74 -16.14
C LYS A 280 -4.94 -0.29 -16.63
N GLY A 281 -5.97 0.44 -16.19
CA GLY A 281 -6.16 1.84 -16.56
C GLY A 281 -6.93 2.04 -17.86
N GLY A 282 -7.59 1.01 -18.38
CA GLY A 282 -8.40 1.10 -19.60
C GLY A 282 -7.55 1.11 -20.87
N LYS A 283 -6.34 0.52 -20.83
CA LYS A 283 -5.46 0.45 -21.98
C LYS A 283 -5.75 -0.79 -22.78
N GLU A 284 -6.11 -0.61 -24.04
CA GLU A 284 -6.33 -1.68 -25.01
C GLU A 284 -5.01 -2.06 -25.68
N ARG A 285 -4.89 -3.34 -26.01
CA ARG A 285 -3.79 -3.92 -26.79
C ARG A 285 -4.26 -5.24 -27.37
N GLU A 286 -3.60 -5.71 -28.42
CA GLU A 286 -3.83 -7.04 -28.95
C GLU A 286 -2.84 -8.05 -28.35
N ILE A 287 -3.30 -9.30 -28.17
CA ILE A 287 -2.47 -10.47 -27.92
C ILE A 287 -2.54 -11.41 -29.10
N ALA A 288 -1.38 -11.97 -29.47
CA ALA A 288 -1.28 -13.02 -30.47
C ALA A 288 -1.33 -14.39 -29.78
N LEU A 289 -2.14 -15.30 -30.30
CA LEU A 289 -2.38 -16.64 -29.77
C LEU A 289 -2.24 -17.67 -30.88
N SER A 290 -1.98 -18.92 -30.52
CA SER A 290 -2.08 -20.05 -31.42
C SER A 290 -3.50 -20.15 -31.99
N ILE A 291 -3.62 -20.72 -33.20
CA ILE A 291 -4.92 -20.93 -33.85
C ILE A 291 -5.82 -21.81 -32.96
N ASP A 292 -5.24 -22.79 -32.29
CA ASP A 292 -6.00 -23.72 -31.44
C ASP A 292 -6.53 -23.02 -30.19
N THR A 293 -5.69 -22.24 -29.49
CA THR A 293 -6.13 -21.45 -28.33
C THR A 293 -7.20 -20.42 -28.73
N TYR A 294 -7.02 -19.74 -29.87
CA TYR A 294 -8.02 -18.80 -30.39
C TYR A 294 -9.37 -19.47 -30.66
N LYS A 295 -9.39 -20.64 -31.31
CA LYS A 295 -10.62 -21.40 -31.56
C LYS A 295 -11.27 -21.90 -30.26
N GLN A 296 -10.48 -22.26 -29.26
CA GLN A 296 -11.02 -22.64 -27.95
C GLN A 296 -11.70 -21.46 -27.26
N ILE A 297 -11.18 -20.23 -27.39
CA ILE A 297 -11.87 -19.03 -26.92
C ILE A 297 -13.20 -18.85 -27.68
N GLU A 298 -13.19 -18.97 -29.01
CA GLU A 298 -14.41 -18.87 -29.83
C GLU A 298 -15.49 -19.84 -29.35
N ASN A 299 -15.13 -21.10 -29.08
CA ASN A 299 -16.07 -22.10 -28.58
C ASN A 299 -16.65 -21.71 -27.22
N ILE A 300 -15.82 -21.28 -26.27
CA ILE A 300 -16.29 -20.84 -24.94
C ILE A 300 -17.23 -19.64 -25.06
N LEU A 301 -16.90 -18.67 -25.92
CA LEU A 301 -17.72 -17.49 -26.15
C LEU A 301 -19.05 -17.81 -26.85
N GLN A 302 -19.07 -18.77 -27.78
CA GLN A 302 -20.31 -19.25 -28.40
C GLN A 302 -21.24 -19.92 -27.38
N GLU A 303 -20.69 -20.65 -26.41
CA GLU A 303 -21.46 -21.33 -25.38
C GLU A 303 -21.93 -20.40 -24.25
N LYS A 304 -21.07 -19.49 -23.78
CA LYS A 304 -21.31 -18.68 -22.55
C LYS A 304 -21.52 -17.19 -22.81
N GLY A 305 -21.08 -16.67 -23.96
CA GLY A 305 -21.10 -15.25 -24.30
C GLY A 305 -19.96 -14.41 -23.72
N ASN A 306 -19.17 -14.96 -22.79
CA ASN A 306 -18.02 -14.30 -22.18
C ASN A 306 -16.99 -15.32 -21.67
N MET A 307 -15.79 -14.84 -21.35
CA MET A 307 -14.72 -15.62 -20.72
C MET A 307 -14.72 -15.48 -19.18
N GLU A 308 -15.87 -15.22 -18.53
CA GLU A 308 -15.89 -15.14 -17.07
C GLU A 308 -15.68 -16.53 -16.44
N PHE A 309 -14.88 -16.56 -15.37
CA PHE A 309 -14.58 -17.76 -14.59
C PHE A 309 -14.33 -17.44 -13.12
N ASP A 310 -14.42 -18.46 -12.26
CA ASP A 310 -14.02 -18.34 -10.87
C ASP A 310 -12.47 -18.32 -10.76
N LYS A 311 -11.94 -17.19 -10.32
CA LYS A 311 -10.49 -16.94 -10.27
C LYS A 311 -9.80 -17.74 -9.17
N ASP A 312 -10.51 -18.11 -8.11
CA ASP A 312 -9.95 -18.87 -7.00
C ASP A 312 -9.93 -20.37 -7.34
N GLU A 313 -10.99 -20.89 -7.96
CA GLU A 313 -10.98 -22.24 -8.54
C GLU A 313 -9.91 -22.38 -9.63
N TYR A 314 -9.77 -21.40 -10.52
CA TYR A 314 -8.71 -21.42 -11.53
C TYR A 314 -7.31 -21.46 -10.88
N ARG A 315 -7.08 -20.69 -9.80
CA ARG A 315 -5.81 -20.72 -9.07
C ARG A 315 -5.56 -22.07 -8.40
N ASN A 316 -6.60 -22.69 -7.85
CA ASN A 316 -6.52 -24.03 -7.26
C ASN A 316 -6.21 -25.08 -8.33
N SER A 317 -6.85 -24.99 -9.50
CA SER A 317 -6.59 -25.90 -10.61
C SER A 317 -5.15 -25.78 -11.15
N LEU A 318 -4.59 -24.57 -11.22
CA LEU A 318 -3.17 -24.38 -11.53
C LEU A 318 -2.24 -25.00 -10.47
N LYS A 319 -2.64 -24.94 -9.19
CA LYS A 319 -1.86 -25.53 -8.09
C LYS A 319 -1.85 -27.05 -8.18
N GLU A 320 -3.00 -27.67 -8.41
CA GLU A 320 -3.12 -29.11 -8.65
C GLU A 320 -2.33 -29.54 -9.89
N ALA A 321 -2.42 -28.76 -10.97
CA ALA A 321 -1.66 -29.04 -12.19
C ALA A 321 -0.14 -28.95 -11.97
N ALA A 322 0.34 -28.02 -11.14
CA ALA A 322 1.75 -27.90 -10.79
C ALA A 322 2.25 -29.14 -10.04
N GLU A 323 1.45 -29.62 -9.08
CA GLU A 323 1.73 -30.87 -8.36
C GLU A 323 1.76 -32.08 -9.31
N LEU A 324 0.77 -32.21 -10.21
CA LEU A 324 0.72 -33.29 -11.20
C LEU A 324 1.86 -33.25 -12.22
N SER A 325 2.37 -32.06 -12.55
CA SER A 325 3.52 -31.87 -13.45
C SER A 325 4.87 -31.91 -12.74
N GLY A 326 4.89 -32.11 -11.41
CA GLY A 326 6.12 -32.28 -10.63
C GLY A 326 6.95 -31.00 -10.47
N GLN A 327 6.31 -29.82 -10.45
CA GLN A 327 6.99 -28.52 -10.39
C GLN A 327 6.30 -27.57 -9.39
N ASP A 328 7.03 -26.54 -8.96
CA ASP A 328 6.53 -25.60 -7.95
C ASP A 328 5.39 -24.71 -8.47
N TYR A 329 4.39 -24.49 -7.61
CA TYR A 329 3.30 -23.58 -7.91
C TYR A 329 3.72 -22.11 -7.78
N THR A 330 3.78 -21.38 -8.90
CA THR A 330 4.16 -19.96 -8.94
C THR A 330 2.97 -19.01 -9.20
N GLY A 331 1.75 -19.56 -9.25
CA GLY A 331 0.50 -18.83 -9.50
C GLY A 331 0.24 -18.55 -10.98
N SER A 332 -0.91 -17.94 -11.28
CA SER A 332 -1.29 -17.62 -12.68
C SER A 332 -0.37 -16.60 -13.36
N HIS A 333 0.39 -15.85 -12.58
CA HIS A 333 1.35 -14.89 -13.12
C HIS A 333 2.62 -15.59 -13.63
N GLY A 334 2.89 -16.83 -13.24
CA GLY A 334 4.05 -17.59 -13.71
C GLY A 334 4.04 -17.85 -15.21
N LEU A 335 2.87 -18.18 -15.78
CA LEU A 335 2.70 -18.34 -17.23
C LEU A 335 3.06 -17.07 -18.02
N ARG A 336 2.80 -15.90 -17.43
CA ARG A 336 3.17 -14.61 -18.01
C ARG A 336 4.68 -14.32 -17.89
N TRP A 337 5.38 -14.95 -16.94
CA TRP A 337 6.84 -14.95 -16.93
C TRP A 337 7.40 -15.83 -18.04
N ASN A 338 6.83 -17.03 -18.25
CA ASN A 338 7.19 -17.88 -19.39
C ASN A 338 7.06 -17.11 -20.72
N PHE A 339 5.92 -16.44 -20.95
CA PHE A 339 5.73 -15.58 -22.11
C PHE A 339 6.89 -14.59 -22.33
N ALA A 340 7.23 -13.81 -21.30
CA ALA A 340 8.24 -12.76 -21.42
C ALA A 340 9.62 -13.33 -21.77
N VAL A 341 10.01 -14.44 -21.16
CA VAL A 341 11.30 -15.11 -21.40
C VAL A 341 11.34 -15.67 -22.82
N GLU A 342 10.34 -16.46 -23.19
CA GLU A 342 10.29 -17.11 -24.51
C GLU A 342 10.15 -16.09 -25.64
N ARG A 343 9.39 -15.01 -25.42
CA ARG A 343 9.25 -13.93 -26.40
C ARG A 343 10.55 -13.15 -26.61
N MET A 344 11.34 -12.94 -25.55
CA MET A 344 12.66 -12.33 -25.69
C MET A 344 13.61 -13.19 -26.52
N GLU A 345 13.54 -14.51 -26.37
CA GLU A 345 14.30 -15.48 -27.15
C GLU A 345 13.83 -15.52 -28.62
N GLU A 346 12.52 -15.55 -28.86
CA GLU A 346 11.95 -15.50 -30.21
C GLU A 346 12.39 -14.23 -30.95
N LEU A 347 12.26 -13.07 -30.31
CA LEU A 347 12.66 -11.80 -30.91
C LEU A 347 14.18 -11.70 -31.10
N GLN A 348 14.99 -12.50 -30.40
CA GLN A 348 16.45 -12.57 -30.63
C GLN A 348 16.79 -13.02 -32.04
N GLY A 349 15.93 -13.85 -32.66
CA GLY A 349 16.08 -14.28 -34.05
C GLY A 349 15.83 -13.16 -35.07
N THR A 350 15.41 -11.98 -34.63
CA THR A 350 15.16 -10.81 -35.48
C THR A 350 16.37 -9.87 -35.53
N GLY A 351 16.28 -8.80 -36.32
CA GLY A 351 17.31 -7.75 -36.36
C GLY A 351 17.28 -6.73 -35.20
N MET A 352 16.43 -6.95 -34.19
CA MET A 352 16.24 -6.01 -33.07
C MET A 352 17.42 -6.01 -32.08
N THR A 353 17.74 -4.83 -31.55
CA THR A 353 18.61 -4.67 -30.39
C THR A 353 17.96 -5.23 -29.11
N TYR A 354 18.74 -5.41 -28.05
CA TYR A 354 18.21 -5.90 -26.77
C TYR A 354 17.15 -4.95 -26.20
N GLU A 355 17.39 -3.65 -26.27
CA GLU A 355 16.51 -2.59 -25.79
C GLU A 355 15.20 -2.53 -26.58
N GLU A 356 15.26 -2.69 -27.90
CA GLU A 356 14.06 -2.77 -28.75
C GLU A 356 13.20 -3.99 -28.39
N ARG A 357 13.83 -5.16 -28.16
CA ARG A 357 13.11 -6.36 -27.72
C ARG A 357 12.45 -6.17 -26.36
N LEU A 358 13.16 -5.59 -25.38
CA LEU A 358 12.57 -5.28 -24.08
C LEU A 358 11.34 -4.37 -24.21
N GLN A 359 11.40 -3.38 -25.11
CA GLN A 359 10.31 -2.46 -25.35
C GLN A 359 9.12 -3.13 -26.04
N GLU A 360 9.37 -3.98 -27.04
CA GLU A 360 8.35 -4.74 -27.74
C GLU A 360 7.61 -5.67 -26.77
N VAL A 361 8.34 -6.50 -26.02
CA VAL A 361 7.76 -7.37 -24.98
C VAL A 361 7.03 -6.56 -23.92
N SER A 362 7.54 -5.39 -23.53
CA SER A 362 6.83 -4.49 -22.61
C SER A 362 5.45 -4.11 -23.17
N TRP A 363 5.36 -3.68 -24.44
CA TRP A 363 4.09 -3.34 -25.07
C TRP A 363 3.16 -4.53 -25.23
N GLU A 364 3.67 -5.67 -25.68
CA GLU A 364 2.94 -6.94 -25.77
C GLU A 364 2.48 -7.45 -24.40
N MET A 365 3.07 -6.98 -23.31
CA MET A 365 2.63 -7.26 -21.95
C MET A 365 1.70 -6.16 -21.39
N GLY A 366 1.44 -5.09 -22.13
CA GLY A 366 0.65 -3.95 -21.68
C GLY A 366 1.37 -3.09 -20.64
N HIS A 367 2.67 -2.89 -20.83
CA HIS A 367 3.55 -2.00 -20.09
C HIS A 367 4.09 -0.90 -21.02
N GLU A 368 4.52 0.22 -20.44
CA GLU A 368 5.02 1.38 -21.19
C GLU A 368 6.53 1.54 -21.13
N ARG A 369 7.19 0.84 -20.21
CA ARG A 369 8.62 1.02 -19.95
C ARG A 369 9.32 -0.31 -20.14
N ALA A 370 10.32 -0.32 -21.00
CA ALA A 370 11.16 -1.48 -21.28
C ALA A 370 11.78 -2.12 -20.01
N ASP A 371 12.18 -1.30 -19.02
CA ASP A 371 12.78 -1.76 -17.75
C ASP A 371 11.88 -2.72 -16.94
N ILE A 372 10.57 -2.71 -17.18
CA ILE A 372 9.65 -3.64 -16.52
C ILE A 372 9.84 -5.07 -17.03
N THR A 373 10.23 -5.24 -18.30
CA THR A 373 10.45 -6.56 -18.90
C THR A 373 11.59 -7.28 -18.20
N GLU A 374 12.65 -6.58 -17.81
CA GLU A 374 13.79 -7.17 -17.09
C GLU A 374 13.39 -7.86 -15.79
N HIS A 375 12.32 -7.38 -15.12
CA HIS A 375 11.79 -8.03 -13.93
C HIS A 375 11.32 -9.47 -14.22
N TYR A 376 10.83 -9.75 -15.42
CA TYR A 376 10.38 -11.10 -15.82
C TYR A 376 11.52 -11.99 -16.30
N LEU A 377 12.71 -11.41 -16.55
CA LEU A 377 13.90 -12.13 -17.02
C LEU A 377 14.86 -12.47 -15.87
N ALA A 378 14.54 -12.04 -14.65
CA ALA A 378 15.32 -12.37 -13.46
C ALA A 378 15.35 -13.89 -13.27
N ARG A 379 16.56 -14.42 -13.05
CA ARG A 379 16.84 -15.85 -12.87
C ARG A 379 17.11 -16.15 -11.41
#